data_AF-A0A7S1E9W9-F1
#
_entry.id   AF-A0A7S1E9W9-F1
#
_cell.length_a   1.000
_cell.length_b   1.000
_cell.length_c   1.000
_cell.angle_alpha   90.00
_cell.angle_beta   90.00
_cell.angle_gamma   90.00
#
_symmetry.space_group_name_H-M   'P 1'
#
loop_
_entity.id
_entity.type
_entity.pdbx_description
1 polymer ?
#
loop_
_entity_poly.entity_id
_entity_poly.type
_entity_poly.pdbx_seq_one_letter_code
_entity_poly.pdbx_strand_id
1 'polypeptide(L)'
;RRGGEETGEGFAEVFPSFLWVVRDFALQLVTSGGSTLSQRDYLERSLQQTPGHSPQVEEKNRVRRMLQAFFPDRDCVTLKRPVEDEESLQGLDTLPDQALRPEFLVQAKQLRERVFSRAPPKRVKGAAVDGAMLIGLASAYADAMNKGGVPTVGDAWTSVCSSRNAQAAYSAVDFAGSAAQALEDGRLPLGDADLEHCLGMMVEEAR
;
A
#
# COMPACT_ATOMS: atom_id res chain seq x y z
N ARG A 1 -27.77 -9.95 -1.11
CA ARG A 1 -26.66 -10.73 -0.49
C ARG A 1 -26.34 -10.06 0.84
N ARG A 2 -26.46 -10.79 1.96
CA ARG A 2 -26.11 -10.26 3.30
C ARG A 2 -24.61 -9.97 3.28
N GLY A 3 -24.22 -8.70 3.44
CA GLY A 3 -22.85 -8.35 3.78
C GLY A 3 -22.60 -8.91 5.18
N GLY A 4 -21.75 -9.93 5.27
CA GLY A 4 -21.21 -10.34 6.57
C GLY A 4 -20.47 -9.15 7.18
N GLU A 5 -20.62 -8.93 8.47
CA GLU A 5 -19.78 -7.98 9.19
C GLU A 5 -18.32 -8.42 9.02
N GLU A 6 -17.54 -7.66 8.24
CA GLU A 6 -16.10 -7.85 8.16
C GLU A 6 -15.52 -7.43 9.53
N THR A 7 -15.14 -8.41 10.35
CA THR A 7 -14.76 -8.27 11.77
C THR A 7 -13.46 -7.50 12.02
N GLY A 8 -12.87 -6.87 11.00
CA GLY A 8 -11.55 -6.26 11.13
C GLY A 8 -10.40 -7.28 11.03
N GLU A 9 -10.71 -8.59 11.09
CA GLU A 9 -9.74 -9.67 11.06
C GLU A 9 -9.19 -9.86 9.64
N GLY A 10 -7.86 -9.82 9.50
CA GLY A 10 -7.16 -9.95 8.21
C GLY A 10 -6.87 -8.64 7.47
N PHE A 11 -7.41 -7.49 7.88
CA PHE A 11 -7.07 -6.21 7.22
C PHE A 11 -5.61 -5.80 7.42
N ALA A 12 -5.01 -6.17 8.56
CA ALA A 12 -3.58 -5.96 8.82
C ALA A 12 -2.67 -6.54 7.72
N GLU A 13 -3.08 -7.60 7.02
CA GLU A 13 -2.30 -8.23 5.95
C GLU A 13 -2.29 -7.43 4.64
N VAL A 14 -3.22 -6.48 4.51
CA VAL A 14 -3.50 -5.76 3.28
C VAL A 14 -3.21 -4.26 3.41
N PHE A 15 -3.33 -3.75 4.63
CA PHE A 15 -3.09 -2.35 4.96
C PHE A 15 -1.58 -2.04 4.97
N PRO A 16 -1.19 -0.83 4.53
CA PRO A 16 0.20 -0.43 4.51
C PRO A 16 0.72 -0.12 5.92
N SER A 17 2.03 0.09 6.05
CA SER A 17 2.59 0.78 7.21
C SER A 17 2.00 2.19 7.35
N PHE A 18 1.68 2.62 8.56
CA PHE A 18 1.14 3.95 8.83
C PHE A 18 2.22 4.90 9.35
N LEU A 19 2.40 6.04 8.69
CA LEU A 19 3.32 7.08 9.16
C LEU A 19 2.53 8.37 9.42
N TRP A 20 2.45 8.79 10.68
CA TRP A 20 1.83 10.06 11.05
C TRP A 20 2.84 11.19 10.98
N VAL A 21 2.65 12.11 10.04
CA VAL A 21 3.45 13.34 9.95
C VAL A 21 2.70 14.48 10.64
N VAL A 22 3.19 14.90 11.80
CA VAL A 22 2.61 15.99 12.59
C VAL A 22 3.36 17.29 12.26
N ARG A 23 2.68 18.19 11.56
CA ARG A 23 3.20 19.51 11.17
C ARG A 23 3.14 20.49 12.33
N ASP A 24 3.97 21.53 12.26
CA ASP A 24 3.99 22.68 13.17
C ASP A 24 4.02 22.28 14.65
N PHE A 25 4.84 21.27 14.95
CA PHE A 25 4.87 20.65 16.27
C PHE A 25 5.52 21.56 17.30
N ALA A 26 4.71 22.06 18.23
CA ALA A 26 5.13 23.00 19.27
C ALA A 26 5.37 22.36 20.65
N LEU A 27 5.00 21.08 20.83
CA LEU A 27 5.14 20.41 22.11
C LEU A 27 6.57 19.92 22.34
N GLN A 28 6.98 19.88 23.61
CA GLN A 28 8.19 19.18 24.00
C GLN A 28 7.88 17.68 24.12
N LEU A 29 8.73 16.85 23.53
CA LEU A 29 8.64 15.40 23.66
C LEU A 29 9.25 14.94 24.99
N VAL A 30 8.57 15.27 26.09
CA VAL A 30 8.95 14.90 27.45
C VAL A 30 7.75 14.37 28.23
N THR A 31 8.01 13.49 29.18
CA THR A 31 6.98 13.01 30.13
C THR A 31 6.81 14.00 31.28
N SER A 32 5.74 13.85 32.05
CA SER A 32 5.54 14.61 33.30
C SER A 32 6.69 14.42 34.31
N GLY A 33 7.39 13.29 34.25
CA GLY A 33 8.59 13.00 35.04
C GLY A 33 9.90 13.50 34.45
N GLY A 34 9.87 14.24 33.33
CA GLY A 34 11.05 14.84 32.70
C GLY A 34 11.85 13.90 31.78
N SER A 35 11.42 12.66 31.59
CA SER A 35 12.08 11.74 30.64
C SER A 35 11.77 12.11 29.19
N THR A 36 12.74 11.95 28.30
CA THR A 36 12.54 12.16 26.87
C THR A 36 11.58 11.13 26.28
N LEU A 37 10.70 11.58 25.38
CA LEU A 37 9.73 10.77 24.67
C LEU A 37 10.15 10.64 23.20
N SER A 38 10.03 9.45 22.59
CA SER A 38 10.21 9.36 21.15
C SER A 38 8.97 9.86 20.40
N GLN A 39 9.11 10.23 19.13
CA GLN A 39 7.96 10.60 18.28
C GLN A 39 6.96 9.44 18.15
N ARG A 40 7.45 8.20 18.08
CA ARG A 40 6.61 7.00 18.09
C ARG A 40 5.82 6.87 19.40
N ASP A 41 6.47 7.04 20.55
CA ASP A 41 5.78 6.97 21.84
C ASP A 41 4.70 8.05 21.98
N TYR A 42 4.92 9.23 21.38
CA TYR A 42 3.90 10.28 21.31
C TYR A 42 2.65 9.83 20.53
N LEU A 43 2.80 9.13 19.41
CA LEU A 43 1.69 8.51 18.68
C LEU A 43 1.01 7.43 19.51
N GLU A 44 1.78 6.51 20.10
CA GLU A 44 1.21 5.40 20.89
C GLU A 44 0.39 5.92 22.08
N ARG A 45 0.87 6.97 22.76
CA ARG A 45 0.12 7.66 23.82
C ARG A 45 -1.14 8.34 23.29
N SER A 46 -1.07 8.96 22.12
CA SER A 46 -2.24 9.62 21.50
C SER A 46 -3.33 8.61 21.10
N LEU A 47 -2.95 7.35 20.84
CA LEU A 47 -3.84 6.24 20.56
C LEU A 47 -4.35 5.51 21.82
N GLN A 48 -3.87 5.85 23.02
CA GLN A 48 -4.40 5.27 24.26
C GLN A 48 -5.86 5.65 24.48
N GLN A 49 -6.63 4.67 24.96
CA GLN A 49 -8.04 4.89 25.26
C GLN A 49 -8.18 5.86 26.43
N THR A 50 -9.16 6.76 26.32
CA THR A 50 -9.51 7.67 27.41
C THR A 50 -10.57 7.02 28.29
N PRO A 51 -10.44 7.08 29.63
CA PRO A 51 -11.47 6.56 30.52
C PRO A 51 -12.79 7.34 30.36
N GLY A 52 -13.91 6.64 30.60
CA GLY A 52 -15.25 7.20 30.51
C GLY A 52 -16.15 6.43 29.53
N HIS A 53 -17.45 6.63 29.68
CA HIS A 53 -18.51 5.94 28.93
C HIS A 53 -19.47 6.92 28.23
N SER A 54 -19.05 8.17 28.03
CA SER A 54 -19.87 9.08 27.24
C SER A 54 -19.83 8.68 25.77
N PRO A 55 -20.90 8.90 24.98
CA PRO A 55 -20.92 8.56 23.56
C PRO A 55 -19.72 9.13 22.78
N GLN A 56 -19.27 10.34 23.13
CA GLN A 56 -18.11 10.98 22.50
C GLN A 56 -16.79 10.29 22.86
N VAL A 57 -16.65 9.76 24.09
CA VAL A 57 -15.45 9.02 24.51
C VAL A 57 -15.42 7.65 23.83
N GLU A 58 -16.56 6.97 23.76
CA GLU A 58 -16.68 5.67 23.09
C GLU A 58 -16.34 5.76 21.60
N GLU A 59 -16.84 6.79 20.90
CA GLU A 59 -16.53 7.00 19.48
C GLU A 59 -15.04 7.28 19.24
N LYS A 60 -14.43 8.14 20.07
CA LYS A 60 -12.97 8.37 20.00
C LYS A 60 -12.17 7.09 20.25
N ASN A 61 -12.56 6.30 21.26
CA ASN A 61 -11.90 5.04 21.59
C ASN A 61 -12.13 3.98 20.51
N ARG A 62 -13.26 4.01 19.79
CA ARG A 62 -13.50 3.17 18.61
C ARG A 62 -12.49 3.48 17.51
N VAL A 63 -12.33 4.75 17.13
CA VAL A 63 -11.36 5.16 16.09
C VAL A 63 -9.93 4.78 16.48
N ARG A 64 -9.53 5.01 17.73
CA ARG A 64 -8.20 4.62 18.24
C ARG A 64 -7.95 3.12 18.14
N ARG A 65 -8.93 2.29 18.53
CA ARG A 65 -8.85 0.83 18.39
C ARG A 65 -8.75 0.40 16.93
N MET A 66 -9.50 1.03 16.03
CA MET A 66 -9.43 0.72 14.60
C MET A 66 -8.06 1.07 14.00
N LEU A 67 -7.50 2.24 14.32
CA LEU A 67 -6.14 2.58 13.90
C LEU A 67 -5.12 1.56 14.43
N GLN A 68 -5.24 1.18 15.70
CA GLN A 68 -4.41 0.14 16.32
C GLN A 68 -4.53 -1.21 15.60
N ALA A 69 -5.75 -1.67 15.31
CA ALA A 69 -5.98 -2.94 14.65
C ALA A 69 -5.53 -2.97 13.18
N PHE A 70 -5.82 -1.92 12.41
CA PHE A 70 -5.58 -1.91 10.96
C PHE A 70 -4.13 -1.64 10.57
N PHE A 71 -3.38 -0.93 11.41
CA PHE A 71 -2.02 -0.49 11.09
C PHE A 71 -0.99 -0.99 12.09
N PRO A 72 -0.78 -2.32 12.26
CA PRO A 72 0.12 -2.85 13.28
C PRO A 72 1.54 -2.24 13.20
N ASP A 73 2.04 -2.02 11.99
CA ASP A 73 3.23 -1.20 11.76
C ASP A 73 2.83 0.28 11.63
N ARG A 74 3.15 1.05 12.67
CA ARG A 74 2.87 2.48 12.75
C ARG A 74 4.05 3.24 13.32
N ASP A 75 4.23 4.46 12.85
CA ASP A 75 5.24 5.37 13.36
C ASP A 75 4.81 6.83 13.20
N CYS A 76 5.61 7.74 13.74
CA CYS A 76 5.33 9.15 13.80
C CYS A 76 6.58 9.98 13.56
N VAL A 77 6.42 11.10 12.85
CA VAL A 77 7.44 12.12 12.66
C VAL A 77 6.81 13.47 12.95
N THR A 78 7.47 14.25 13.79
CA THR A 78 7.08 15.63 14.09
C THR A 78 7.98 16.59 13.33
N LEU A 79 7.37 17.60 12.71
CA LEU A 79 8.07 18.65 11.96
C LEU A 79 7.84 19.98 12.67
N LYS A 80 8.92 20.73 12.93
CA LYS A 80 8.80 22.12 13.37
C LYS A 80 8.17 22.97 12.28
N ARG A 81 7.61 24.11 12.68
CA ARG A 81 7.12 25.11 11.72
C ARG A 81 8.29 25.57 10.83
N PRO A 82 8.14 25.65 9.50
CA PRO A 82 9.25 25.93 8.59
C PRO A 82 9.75 27.38 8.65
N VAL A 83 8.85 28.35 8.85
CA VAL A 83 9.12 29.77 9.11
C VAL A 83 8.13 30.29 10.17
N GLU A 84 8.38 31.46 10.77
CA GLU A 84 7.56 31.98 11.88
C GLU A 84 6.46 32.94 11.44
N ASP A 85 6.71 33.76 10.42
CA ASP A 85 5.76 34.75 9.91
C ASP A 85 4.80 34.17 8.88
N GLU A 86 3.59 34.72 8.84
CA GLU A 86 2.50 34.21 8.02
C GLU A 86 2.69 34.52 6.53
N GLU A 87 3.30 35.67 6.20
CA GLU A 87 3.55 36.08 4.81
C GLU A 87 4.50 35.08 4.12
N SER A 88 5.60 34.71 4.80
CA SER A 88 6.54 33.70 4.31
C SER A 88 5.91 32.30 4.22
N LEU A 89 4.99 31.94 5.13
CA LEU A 89 4.27 30.66 5.03
C LEU A 89 3.36 30.58 3.81
N GLN A 90 2.73 31.69 3.43
CA GLN A 90 1.89 31.76 2.24
C GLN A 90 2.70 31.57 0.94
N GLY A 91 3.98 31.96 0.95
CA GLY A 91 4.91 31.81 -0.18
C GLY A 91 5.95 30.70 -0.02
N LEU A 92 5.71 29.70 0.84
CA LEU A 92 6.73 28.74 1.28
C LEU A 92 7.41 27.97 0.14
N ASP A 93 6.68 27.68 -0.94
CA ASP A 93 7.16 26.98 -2.13
C ASP A 93 8.16 27.80 -2.97
N THR A 94 8.15 29.12 -2.83
CA THR A 94 9.06 30.03 -3.52
C THR A 94 10.29 30.41 -2.68
N LEU A 95 10.27 30.11 -1.38
CA LEU A 95 11.35 30.47 -0.49
C LEU A 95 12.58 29.58 -0.71
N PRO A 96 13.79 30.16 -0.68
CA PRO A 96 15.01 29.38 -0.70
C PRO A 96 15.21 28.66 0.63
N ASP A 97 15.88 27.51 0.62
CA ASP A 97 16.14 26.72 1.84
C ASP A 97 16.77 27.54 2.97
N GLN A 98 17.61 28.53 2.66
CA GLN A 98 18.27 29.38 3.65
C GLN A 98 17.29 30.27 4.44
N ALA A 99 16.10 30.54 3.91
CA ALA A 99 15.04 31.25 4.61
C ALA A 99 14.26 30.33 5.56
N LEU A 100 14.39 29.02 5.42
CA LEU A 100 13.72 28.03 6.26
C LEU A 100 14.52 27.77 7.53
N ARG A 101 13.81 27.39 8.60
CA ARG A 101 14.43 27.03 9.86
C ARG A 101 15.34 25.80 9.69
N PRO A 102 16.61 25.84 10.14
CA PRO A 102 17.54 24.74 9.95
C PRO A 102 17.04 23.40 10.49
N GLU A 103 16.33 23.40 11.64
CA GLU A 103 15.81 22.15 12.20
C GLU A 103 14.68 21.57 11.36
N PHE A 104 13.85 22.41 10.72
CA PHE A 104 12.84 21.93 9.78
C PHE A 104 13.50 21.26 8.57
N LEU A 105 14.54 21.87 8.00
CA LEU A 105 15.27 21.27 6.87
C LEU A 105 15.85 19.90 7.22
N VAL A 106 16.48 19.79 8.39
CA VAL A 106 17.04 18.51 8.89
C VAL A 106 15.92 17.48 9.05
N GLN A 107 14.81 17.84 9.68
CA GLN A 107 13.68 16.94 9.91
C GLN A 107 13.00 16.52 8.60
N ALA A 108 12.81 17.44 7.66
CA ALA A 108 12.23 17.16 6.35
C ALA A 108 13.14 16.24 5.52
N LYS A 109 14.46 16.45 5.57
CA LYS A 109 15.43 15.57 4.92
C LYS A 109 15.41 14.17 5.52
N GLN A 110 15.39 14.05 6.85
CA GLN A 110 15.29 12.77 7.55
C GLN A 110 13.98 12.05 7.24
N LEU A 111 12.85 12.76 7.19
CA LEU A 111 11.56 12.20 6.79
C LEU A 111 11.64 11.64 5.36
N ARG A 112 12.21 12.42 4.43
CA ARG A 112 12.38 12.02 3.03
C ARG A 112 13.22 10.74 2.93
N GLU A 113 14.39 10.72 3.55
CA GLU A 113 15.29 9.56 3.59
C GLU A 113 14.58 8.33 4.19
N ARG A 114 13.83 8.52 5.27
CA ARG A 114 13.08 7.46 5.93
C ARG A 114 12.01 6.86 5.02
N VAL A 115 11.23 7.68 4.31
CA VAL A 115 10.20 7.19 3.39
C VAL A 115 10.83 6.41 2.24
N PHE A 116 11.85 6.97 1.58
CA PHE A 116 12.48 6.30 0.42
C PHE A 116 13.27 5.04 0.79
N SER A 117 13.83 4.96 1.99
CA SER A 117 14.60 3.77 2.43
C SER A 117 13.74 2.66 3.01
N ARG A 118 12.53 2.97 3.51
CA ARG A 118 11.70 2.00 4.25
C ARG A 118 10.38 1.64 3.58
N ALA A 119 9.91 2.40 2.58
CA ALA A 119 8.66 2.09 1.92
C ALA A 119 8.74 0.74 1.18
N PRO A 120 7.99 -0.29 1.62
CA PRO A 120 8.01 -1.57 0.94
C PRO A 120 7.25 -1.47 -0.40
N PRO A 121 7.54 -2.34 -1.38
CA PRO A 121 6.67 -2.49 -2.54
C PRO A 121 5.25 -2.84 -2.07
N LYS A 122 4.23 -2.32 -2.76
CA LYS A 122 2.84 -2.62 -2.43
C LYS A 122 2.60 -4.12 -2.55
N ARG A 123 1.99 -4.69 -1.51
CA ARG A 123 1.56 -6.09 -1.48
C ARG A 123 0.08 -6.21 -1.20
N VAL A 124 -0.53 -7.26 -1.72
CA VAL A 124 -1.89 -7.70 -1.42
C VAL A 124 -1.86 -9.22 -1.28
N LYS A 125 -2.33 -9.74 -0.14
CA LYS A 125 -2.28 -11.19 0.19
C LYS A 125 -0.89 -11.82 -0.05
N GLY A 126 0.16 -11.10 0.35
CA GLY A 126 1.55 -11.55 0.24
C GLY A 126 2.20 -11.36 -1.14
N ALA A 127 1.44 -11.15 -2.22
CA ALA A 127 1.98 -10.94 -3.56
C ALA A 127 2.36 -9.47 -3.81
N ALA A 128 3.49 -9.24 -4.47
CA ALA A 128 3.89 -7.90 -4.91
C ALA A 128 2.99 -7.43 -6.07
N VAL A 129 2.59 -6.16 -6.02
CA VAL A 129 1.73 -5.54 -7.03
C VAL A 129 2.59 -4.82 -8.06
N ASP A 130 2.54 -5.27 -9.31
CA ASP A 130 3.15 -4.58 -10.44
C ASP A 130 2.28 -3.41 -10.95
N GLY A 131 2.76 -2.66 -11.93
CA GLY A 131 2.05 -1.49 -12.47
C GLY A 131 0.68 -1.83 -13.08
N ALA A 132 0.58 -2.92 -13.84
CA ALA A 132 -0.67 -3.32 -14.47
C ALA A 132 -1.69 -3.85 -13.44
N MET A 133 -1.23 -4.56 -12.40
CA MET A 133 -2.06 -4.96 -11.28
C MET A 133 -2.56 -3.74 -10.48
N LEU A 134 -1.71 -2.73 -10.30
CA LEU A 134 -2.09 -1.49 -9.62
C LEU A 134 -3.19 -0.74 -10.37
N ILE A 135 -3.08 -0.64 -11.71
CA ILE A 135 -4.13 -0.06 -12.57
C ILE A 135 -5.43 -0.86 -12.42
N GLY A 136 -5.37 -2.19 -12.49
CA GLY A 136 -6.55 -3.04 -12.33
C GLY A 136 -7.22 -2.85 -10.96
N LEU A 137 -6.43 -2.73 -9.89
CA LEU A 137 -6.96 -2.44 -8.55
C LEU A 137 -7.64 -1.06 -8.49
N ALA A 138 -6.98 -0.03 -9.03
CA ALA A 138 -7.52 1.32 -9.07
C ALA A 138 -8.84 1.40 -9.84
N SER A 139 -8.91 0.76 -11.01
CA SER A 139 -10.14 0.68 -11.82
C SER A 139 -11.24 -0.08 -11.09
N ALA A 140 -10.95 -1.23 -10.48
CA ALA A 140 -11.94 -1.99 -9.72
C ALA A 140 -12.51 -1.20 -8.54
N TYR A 141 -11.67 -0.45 -7.81
CA TYR A 141 -12.13 0.42 -6.73
C TYR A 141 -12.97 1.60 -7.25
N ALA A 142 -12.52 2.27 -8.31
CA ALA A 142 -13.25 3.37 -8.92
C ALA A 142 -14.63 2.93 -9.41
N ASP A 143 -14.71 1.78 -10.10
CA ASP A 143 -15.96 1.22 -10.59
C ASP A 143 -16.93 0.87 -9.47
N ALA A 144 -16.43 0.28 -8.37
CA ALA A 144 -17.25 -0.04 -7.22
C ALA A 144 -17.86 1.24 -6.60
N MET A 145 -17.04 2.27 -6.39
CA MET A 145 -17.50 3.56 -5.85
C MET A 145 -18.50 4.25 -6.79
N ASN A 146 -18.21 4.29 -8.09
CA ASN A 146 -19.08 4.91 -9.09
C ASN A 146 -20.44 4.21 -9.24
N LYS A 147 -20.52 2.92 -8.90
CA LYS A 147 -21.77 2.14 -8.87
C LYS A 147 -22.50 2.21 -7.52
N GLY A 148 -22.04 3.05 -6.59
CA GLY A 148 -22.62 3.19 -5.25
C GLY A 148 -22.28 2.05 -4.29
N GLY A 149 -21.32 1.19 -4.64
CA GLY A 149 -20.83 0.11 -3.80
C GLY A 149 -19.66 0.55 -2.91
N VAL A 150 -19.38 -0.25 -1.87
CA VAL A 150 -18.19 -0.08 -1.03
C VAL A 150 -17.07 -0.93 -1.64
N PRO A 151 -15.92 -0.36 -2.02
CA PRO A 151 -14.80 -1.12 -2.55
C PRO A 151 -14.21 -2.01 -1.45
N THR A 152 -14.14 -3.32 -1.69
CA THR A 152 -13.42 -4.27 -0.81
C THR A 152 -12.12 -4.70 -1.47
N VAL A 153 -11.06 -4.85 -0.67
CA VAL A 153 -9.76 -5.29 -1.22
C VAL A 153 -9.82 -6.72 -1.74
N GLY A 154 -10.63 -7.57 -1.10
CA GLY A 154 -10.83 -8.95 -1.53
C GLY A 154 -11.40 -9.06 -2.94
N ASP A 155 -12.46 -8.31 -3.25
CA ASP A 155 -13.12 -8.36 -4.56
C ASP A 155 -12.24 -7.76 -5.66
N ALA A 156 -11.63 -6.61 -5.38
CA ALA A 156 -10.72 -5.96 -6.33
C ALA A 156 -9.52 -6.86 -6.66
N TRP A 157 -8.91 -7.46 -5.65
CA TRP A 157 -7.78 -8.39 -5.85
C TRP A 157 -8.18 -9.62 -6.67
N THR A 158 -9.34 -10.21 -6.36
CA THR A 158 -9.84 -11.40 -7.07
C THR A 158 -10.12 -11.09 -8.54
N SER A 159 -10.69 -9.91 -8.83
CA SER A 159 -10.92 -9.44 -10.19
C SER A 159 -9.62 -9.30 -10.99
N VAL A 160 -8.60 -8.66 -10.38
CA VAL A 160 -7.28 -8.48 -11.00
C VAL A 160 -6.60 -9.83 -11.26
N CYS A 161 -6.61 -10.75 -10.28
CA CYS A 161 -6.04 -12.08 -10.45
C CYS A 161 -6.75 -12.85 -11.58
N SER A 162 -8.08 -12.79 -11.64
CA SER A 162 -8.85 -13.49 -12.67
C SER A 162 -8.53 -12.98 -14.07
N SER A 163 -8.43 -11.64 -14.23
CA SER A 163 -8.05 -11.02 -15.50
C SER A 163 -6.63 -11.41 -15.92
N ARG A 164 -5.67 -11.40 -15.00
CA ARG A 164 -4.28 -11.77 -15.29
C ARG A 164 -4.12 -13.26 -15.60
N ASN A 165 -4.82 -14.13 -14.87
CA ASN A 165 -4.82 -15.56 -15.14
C ASN A 165 -5.40 -15.86 -16.53
N ALA A 166 -6.49 -15.18 -16.91
CA ALA A 166 -7.05 -15.30 -18.24
C ALA A 166 -6.04 -14.84 -19.32
N GLN A 167 -5.38 -13.70 -19.13
CA GLN A 167 -4.37 -13.20 -20.06
C GLN A 167 -3.17 -14.16 -20.18
N ALA A 168 -2.71 -14.73 -19.06
CA ALA A 168 -1.64 -15.72 -19.06
C ALA A 168 -2.05 -16.99 -19.82
N ALA A 169 -3.28 -17.48 -19.60
CA ALA A 169 -3.80 -18.63 -20.34
C ALA A 169 -3.90 -18.37 -21.85
N TYR A 170 -4.37 -17.19 -22.27
CA TYR A 170 -4.39 -16.83 -23.69
C TYR A 170 -2.98 -16.76 -24.28
N SER A 171 -2.02 -16.19 -23.56
CA SER A 171 -0.63 -16.08 -24.02
C SER A 171 0.03 -17.45 -24.16
N ALA A 172 -0.25 -18.37 -23.22
CA ALA A 172 0.23 -19.75 -23.25
C ALA A 172 -0.32 -20.52 -24.46
N VAL A 173 -1.62 -20.36 -24.77
CA VAL A 173 -2.26 -20.98 -25.95
C VAL A 173 -1.69 -20.39 -27.25
N ASP A 174 -1.51 -19.08 -27.32
CA ASP A 174 -0.95 -18.40 -28.50
C ASP A 174 0.50 -18.82 -28.78
N PHE A 175 1.31 -18.95 -27.73
CA PHE A 175 2.66 -19.50 -27.81
C PHE A 175 2.65 -20.94 -28.34
N ALA A 176 1.85 -21.82 -27.73
CA ALA A 176 1.76 -23.22 -28.15
C ALA A 176 1.28 -23.35 -29.60
N GLY A 177 0.31 -22.53 -30.03
CA GLY A 177 -0.17 -22.48 -31.41
C GLY A 177 0.92 -22.03 -32.39
N SER A 178 1.67 -20.99 -32.05
CA SER A 178 2.79 -20.50 -32.87
C SER A 178 3.91 -21.54 -32.98
N ALA A 179 4.23 -22.21 -31.87
CA ALA A 179 5.23 -23.26 -31.84
C ALA A 179 4.81 -24.49 -32.66
N ALA A 180 3.53 -24.86 -32.61
CA ALA A 180 2.96 -25.92 -33.44
C ALA A 180 3.03 -25.57 -34.94
N GLN A 181 2.66 -24.34 -35.32
CA GLN A 181 2.76 -23.89 -36.71
C GLN A 181 4.20 -23.96 -37.24
N ALA A 182 5.18 -23.58 -36.41
CA ALA A 182 6.59 -23.67 -36.79
C ALA A 182 7.06 -25.13 -37.01
N LEU A 183 6.47 -26.11 -36.34
CA LEU A 183 6.72 -27.53 -36.65
C LEU A 183 6.13 -27.90 -38.00
N GLU A 184 4.90 -27.49 -38.28
CA GLU A 184 4.21 -27.76 -39.55
C GLU A 184 4.98 -27.19 -40.74
N ASP A 185 5.52 -25.98 -40.61
CA ASP A 185 6.15 -25.25 -41.71
C ASP A 185 7.54 -25.76 -42.12
N GLY A 186 8.21 -26.58 -41.29
CA GLY A 186 9.59 -26.96 -41.59
C GLY A 186 10.16 -28.21 -40.91
N ARG A 187 9.39 -28.91 -40.06
CA ARG A 187 9.88 -30.08 -39.32
C ARG A 187 9.01 -31.33 -39.50
N LEU A 188 7.78 -31.20 -40.01
CA LEU A 188 6.94 -32.35 -40.34
C LEU A 188 7.33 -32.98 -41.69
N PRO A 189 7.13 -34.32 -41.85
CA PRO A 189 6.59 -35.25 -40.85
C PRO A 189 7.63 -35.69 -39.81
N LEU A 190 7.19 -35.88 -38.56
CA LEU A 190 7.97 -36.44 -37.45
C LEU A 190 7.42 -37.82 -37.07
N GLY A 191 8.26 -38.67 -36.48
CA GLY A 191 7.79 -39.90 -35.82
C GLY A 191 7.12 -39.61 -34.48
N ASP A 192 6.26 -40.51 -34.02
CA ASP A 192 5.43 -40.33 -32.81
C ASP A 192 6.25 -39.89 -31.58
N ALA A 193 7.42 -40.50 -31.35
CA ALA A 193 8.28 -40.16 -30.20
C ALA A 193 8.86 -38.74 -30.27
N ASP A 194 9.25 -38.29 -31.47
CA ASP A 194 9.79 -36.94 -31.69
C ASP A 194 8.69 -35.89 -31.60
N LEU A 195 7.48 -36.23 -32.05
CA LEU A 195 6.30 -35.38 -31.95
C LEU A 195 5.87 -35.20 -30.48
N GLU A 196 5.80 -36.30 -29.71
CA GLU A 196 5.51 -36.26 -28.27
C GLU A 196 6.55 -35.44 -27.50
N HIS A 197 7.84 -35.58 -27.85
CA HIS A 197 8.90 -34.77 -27.23
C HIS A 197 8.72 -33.27 -27.52
N CYS A 198 8.42 -32.89 -28.76
CA CYS A 198 8.20 -31.49 -29.12
C CYS A 198 6.96 -30.91 -28.43
N LEU A 199 5.85 -31.67 -28.36
CA LEU A 199 4.65 -31.29 -27.61
C LEU A 199 4.94 -31.10 -26.11
N GLY A 200 5.72 -32.01 -25.51
CA GLY A 200 6.11 -31.90 -24.11
C GLY A 200 6.92 -30.63 -23.81
N MET A 201 7.88 -30.30 -24.68
CA MET A 201 8.66 -29.05 -24.61
C MET A 201 7.77 -27.81 -24.69
N MET A 202 6.82 -27.78 -25.63
CA MET A 202 5.89 -26.65 -25.79
C MET A 202 4.99 -26.44 -24.58
N VAL A 203 4.49 -27.53 -24.00
CA VAL A 203 3.62 -27.47 -22.81
C VAL A 203 4.41 -26.99 -21.58
N GLU A 204 5.68 -27.38 -21.44
CA GLU A 204 6.54 -26.91 -20.35
C GLU A 204 6.96 -25.44 -20.52
N GLU A 205 7.27 -24.98 -21.74
CA GLU A 205 7.57 -23.56 -21.98
C GLU A 205 6.35 -22.63 -21.86
N ALA A 206 5.15 -23.17 -22.08
CA ALA A 206 3.90 -22.41 -21.93
C ALA A 206 3.43 -22.25 -20.47
N ARG A 207 4.08 -22.93 -19.50
CA ARG A 207 3.76 -22.89 -18.07
C ARG A 207 4.49 -21.77 -17.33
#